data_AF-A0A6C1PF84-F1
#
_entry.id   AF-A0A6C1PF84-F1
#
_cell.length_a   1.000
_cell.length_b   1.000
_cell.length_c   1.000
_cell.angle_alpha   90.00
_cell.angle_beta   90.00
_cell.angle_gamma   90.00
#
_symmetry.space_group_name_H-M   'P 1'
#
loop_
_entity.id
_entity.type
_entity.pdbx_description
1 polymer ?
#
loop_
_entity_poly.entity_id
_entity_poly.type
_entity_poly.pdbx_seq_one_letter_code
_entity_poly.pdbx_strand_id
1 'polypeptide(L)'
;MASITMEDSNGATISNPSEAQIAETLGRIGAGIDHCSLSLPGDSFVQAAGAHNQLFVEYRDASGIYTSAKKDFDATAVARIFVDAMNGKEGWKTDYNFQRGEDGGGDAAQPRESRIRGMAGAAGDASKRFGSQMVGEARREVSSEASYGVSRVIRQFIRSLFRGR
;
A
#
# COMPACT_ATOMS: atom_id res chain seq x y z
N MET A 1 23.13 -12.10 -0.15
CA MET A 1 21.72 -12.49 -0.35
C MET A 1 20.86 -11.41 0.30
N ALA A 2 19.89 -10.85 -0.41
CA ALA A 2 18.95 -9.91 0.21
C ALA A 2 18.10 -10.69 1.23
N SER A 3 18.07 -10.21 2.47
CA SER A 3 17.32 -10.85 3.55
C SER A 3 15.83 -10.52 3.44
N ILE A 4 14.98 -11.51 3.71
CA ILE A 4 13.54 -11.29 3.88
C ILE A 4 13.32 -10.83 5.32
N THR A 5 12.55 -9.76 5.52
CA THR A 5 12.32 -9.21 6.87
C THR A 5 10.84 -8.95 7.06
N MET A 6 10.28 -9.39 8.18
CA MET A 6 8.91 -9.08 8.59
C MET A 6 8.92 -8.02 9.70
N GLU A 7 8.01 -7.05 9.62
CA GLU A 7 7.84 -5.98 10.62
C GLU A 7 6.36 -5.90 11.04
N ASP A 8 6.09 -5.76 12.33
CA ASP A 8 4.74 -5.51 12.86
C ASP A 8 4.51 -4.02 13.19
N SER A 9 3.25 -3.65 13.48
CA SER A 9 2.89 -2.27 13.80
C SER A 9 3.50 -1.72 15.10
N ASN A 10 4.06 -2.58 15.94
CA ASN A 10 4.77 -2.19 17.16
C ASN A 10 6.27 -1.95 16.90
N GLY A 11 6.73 -2.18 15.65
CA GLY A 11 8.13 -2.06 15.25
C GLY A 11 8.96 -3.31 15.56
N ALA A 12 8.34 -4.44 15.93
CA ALA A 12 9.07 -5.70 16.08
C ALA A 12 9.45 -6.23 14.70
N THR A 13 10.73 -6.60 14.53
CA THR A 13 11.26 -7.11 13.26
C THR A 13 11.75 -8.55 13.40
N ILE A 14 11.49 -9.36 12.38
CA ILE A 14 11.92 -10.76 12.31
C ILE A 14 12.63 -10.98 10.97
N SER A 15 13.92 -11.30 11.04
CA SER A 15 14.73 -11.65 9.87
C SER A 15 14.51 -13.12 9.48
N ASN A 16 14.23 -13.36 8.19
CA ASN A 16 13.91 -14.66 7.60
C ASN A 16 12.85 -15.42 8.42
N PRO A 17 11.62 -14.88 8.51
CA PRO A 17 10.57 -15.45 9.34
C PRO A 17 10.19 -16.85 8.84
N SER A 18 9.94 -17.77 9.78
CA SER A 18 9.32 -19.07 9.47
C SER A 18 7.82 -18.93 9.18
N GLU A 19 7.23 -19.93 8.52
CA GLU A 19 5.78 -19.97 8.27
C GLU A 19 4.95 -19.87 9.56
N ALA A 20 5.42 -20.50 10.63
CA ALA A 20 4.78 -20.42 11.95
C ALA A 20 4.81 -19.00 12.52
N GLN A 21 5.95 -18.29 12.40
CA GLN A 21 6.07 -16.90 12.87
C GLN A 21 5.19 -15.95 12.05
N ILE A 22 5.06 -16.19 10.74
CA ILE A 22 4.15 -15.43 9.86
C ILE A 22 2.71 -15.62 10.34
N ALA A 23 2.26 -16.87 10.51
CA ALA A 23 0.90 -17.16 10.93
C ALA A 23 0.58 -16.59 12.33
N GLU A 24 1.50 -16.72 13.28
CA GLU A 24 1.36 -16.16 14.62
C GLU A 24 1.25 -14.62 14.58
N THR A 25 2.13 -13.95 13.83
CA THR A 25 2.15 -12.49 13.73
C THR A 25 0.87 -11.97 13.08
N LEU A 26 0.46 -12.56 11.95
CA LEU A 26 -0.75 -12.16 11.25
C LEU A 26 -2.02 -12.41 12.08
N GLY A 27 -2.03 -13.48 12.90
CA GLY A 27 -3.12 -13.76 13.83
C GLY A 27 -3.31 -12.69 14.92
N ARG A 28 -2.30 -11.85 15.16
CA ARG A 28 -2.38 -10.73 16.12
C ARG A 28 -2.97 -9.46 15.50
N ILE A 29 -3.19 -9.39 14.19
CA ILE A 29 -3.79 -8.22 13.54
C ILE A 29 -5.23 -8.03 14.04
N GLY A 30 -5.52 -6.84 14.57
CA GLY A 30 -6.78 -6.51 15.24
C GLY A 30 -6.89 -7.00 16.69
N ALA A 31 -5.86 -7.66 17.24
CA ALA A 31 -5.81 -8.16 18.61
C ALA A 31 -4.53 -7.72 19.38
N GLY A 32 -3.80 -6.74 18.84
CA GLY A 32 -2.57 -6.23 19.46
C GLY A 32 -1.58 -5.61 18.47
N ILE A 33 -1.77 -5.83 17.18
CA ILE A 33 -1.12 -5.08 16.09
C ILE A 33 -2.16 -4.63 15.06
N ASP A 34 -1.90 -3.54 14.34
CA ASP A 34 -2.80 -2.99 13.32
C ASP A 34 -2.44 -3.46 11.91
N HIS A 35 -1.16 -3.74 11.70
CA HIS A 35 -0.60 -4.16 10.41
C HIS A 35 0.67 -4.98 10.60
N CYS A 36 1.03 -5.68 9.53
CA CYS A 36 2.30 -6.38 9.38
C CYS A 36 2.78 -6.28 7.94
N SER A 37 4.08 -6.05 7.73
CA SER A 37 4.72 -6.02 6.43
C SER A 37 5.82 -7.08 6.32
N LEU A 38 5.99 -7.62 5.12
CA LEU A 38 7.02 -8.57 4.73
C LEU A 38 7.79 -7.94 3.58
N SER A 39 9.01 -7.52 3.88
CA SER A 39 9.96 -6.98 2.91
C SER A 39 10.65 -8.12 2.17
N LEU A 40 10.59 -8.06 0.85
CA LEU A 40 11.16 -9.04 -0.08
C LEU A 40 12.38 -8.41 -0.81
N PRO A 41 13.24 -9.22 -1.43
CA PRO A 41 14.31 -8.73 -2.28
C PRO A 41 13.80 -7.79 -3.39
N GLY A 42 14.60 -6.78 -3.74
CA GLY A 42 14.29 -5.90 -4.88
C GLY A 42 13.22 -4.86 -4.61
N ASP A 43 13.22 -4.23 -3.42
CA ASP A 43 12.30 -3.15 -3.03
C ASP A 43 10.81 -3.56 -3.10
N SER A 44 10.57 -4.87 -3.02
CA SER A 44 9.24 -5.47 -3.08
C SER A 44 8.75 -5.75 -1.66
N PHE A 45 7.43 -5.72 -1.46
CA PHE A 45 6.85 -6.04 -0.16
C PHE A 45 5.47 -6.65 -0.31
N VAL A 46 5.03 -7.34 0.74
CA VAL A 46 3.63 -7.70 0.97
C VAL A 46 3.26 -7.20 2.36
N GLN A 47 2.13 -6.55 2.53
CA GLN A 47 1.67 -6.07 3.82
C GLN A 47 0.17 -6.33 3.99
N ALA A 48 -0.23 -6.51 5.23
CA ALA A 48 -1.61 -6.72 5.61
C ALA A 48 -1.98 -5.80 6.76
N ALA A 49 -3.21 -5.32 6.76
CA ALA A 49 -3.76 -4.50 7.82
C ALA A 49 -5.26 -4.71 7.96
N GLY A 50 -5.80 -4.43 9.14
CA GLY A 50 -7.24 -4.48 9.35
C GLY A 50 -7.60 -4.88 10.77
N ALA A 51 -8.80 -5.45 10.88
CA ALA A 51 -9.32 -5.98 12.13
C ALA A 51 -9.43 -7.50 12.06
N HIS A 52 -9.76 -8.14 13.19
CA HIS A 52 -9.87 -9.59 13.28
C HIS A 52 -10.80 -10.16 12.19
N ASN A 53 -10.26 -11.04 11.33
CA ASN A 53 -10.92 -11.63 10.15
C ASN A 53 -11.46 -10.62 9.11
N GLN A 54 -10.96 -9.39 9.15
CA GLN A 54 -11.24 -8.33 8.17
C GLN A 54 -9.92 -7.71 7.73
N LEU A 55 -9.07 -8.57 7.16
CA LEU A 55 -7.77 -8.16 6.69
C LEU A 55 -7.86 -7.70 5.24
N PHE A 56 -7.04 -6.70 4.95
CA PHE A 56 -6.77 -6.15 3.64
C PHE A 56 -5.29 -6.36 3.34
N VAL A 57 -4.97 -6.70 2.08
CA VAL A 57 -3.61 -7.02 1.66
C VAL A 57 -3.17 -6.05 0.56
N GLU A 58 -1.95 -5.58 0.65
CA GLU A 58 -1.27 -4.82 -0.40
C GLU A 58 0.08 -5.46 -0.69
N TYR A 59 0.51 -5.46 -1.95
CA TYR A 59 1.87 -5.79 -2.31
C TYR A 59 2.46 -4.77 -3.26
N ARG A 60 3.79 -4.72 -3.29
CA ARG A 60 4.57 -3.97 -4.27
C ARG A 60 5.55 -4.91 -4.94
N ASP A 61 5.64 -4.79 -6.26
CA ASP A 61 6.72 -5.36 -7.05
C ASP A 61 7.25 -4.34 -8.06
N ALA A 62 8.10 -4.78 -9.00
CA ALA A 62 8.69 -3.93 -10.02
C ALA A 62 7.67 -3.22 -10.93
N SER A 63 6.43 -3.73 -11.01
CA SER A 63 5.38 -3.18 -11.89
C SER A 63 4.47 -2.16 -11.20
N GLY A 64 4.49 -2.11 -9.87
CA GLY A 64 3.78 -1.11 -9.07
C GLY A 64 3.26 -1.65 -7.74
N ILE A 65 2.33 -0.89 -7.15
CA ILE A 65 1.63 -1.23 -5.92
C ILE A 65 0.26 -1.79 -6.29
N TYR A 66 -0.16 -2.84 -5.59
CA TYR A 66 -1.38 -3.58 -5.83
C TYR A 66 -2.09 -3.85 -4.53
N THR A 67 -3.40 -3.70 -4.54
CA THR A 67 -4.27 -3.75 -3.36
C THR A 67 -5.37 -4.77 -3.59
N SER A 68 -5.70 -5.55 -2.56
CA SER A 68 -6.73 -6.56 -2.70
C SER A 68 -8.11 -5.90 -2.87
N ALA A 69 -8.88 -6.31 -3.88
CA ALA A 69 -10.26 -5.83 -4.03
C ALA A 69 -11.14 -6.24 -2.83
N LYS A 70 -10.84 -7.40 -2.26
CA LYS A 70 -11.49 -7.99 -1.10
C LYS A 70 -10.89 -7.42 0.21
N LYS A 71 -11.71 -7.27 1.26
CA LYS A 71 -11.32 -6.68 2.57
C LYS A 71 -11.67 -7.56 3.78
N ASP A 72 -12.08 -8.79 3.51
CA ASP A 72 -12.51 -9.80 4.47
C ASP A 72 -11.63 -11.06 4.34
N PHE A 73 -10.31 -10.84 4.22
CA PHE A 73 -9.37 -11.95 4.35
C PHE A 73 -9.28 -12.37 5.82
N ASP A 74 -9.33 -13.69 6.05
CA ASP A 74 -8.93 -14.26 7.33
C ASP A 74 -7.40 -14.36 7.42
N ALA A 75 -6.89 -14.49 8.64
CA ALA A 75 -5.44 -14.56 8.89
C ALA A 75 -4.77 -15.77 8.20
N THR A 76 -5.50 -16.87 7.97
CA THR A 76 -4.97 -18.08 7.31
C THR A 76 -4.74 -17.81 5.82
N ALA A 77 -5.68 -17.14 5.14
CA ALA A 77 -5.54 -16.74 3.74
C ALA A 77 -4.38 -15.76 3.56
N VAL A 78 -4.25 -14.77 4.45
CA VAL A 78 -3.12 -13.82 4.40
C VAL A 78 -1.79 -14.52 4.69
N ALA A 79 -1.74 -15.46 5.63
CA ALA A 79 -0.53 -16.24 5.91
C ALA A 79 -0.07 -17.03 4.68
N ARG A 80 -1.00 -17.64 3.93
CA ARG A 80 -0.68 -18.31 2.65
C ARG A 80 -0.08 -17.34 1.64
N ILE A 81 -0.64 -16.14 1.51
CA ILE A 81 -0.09 -15.10 0.62
C ILE A 81 1.36 -14.75 1.01
N PHE A 82 1.61 -14.52 2.30
CA PHE A 82 2.96 -14.17 2.79
C PHE A 82 3.96 -15.32 2.55
N VAL A 83 3.57 -16.56 2.83
CA VAL A 83 4.40 -17.74 2.60
C VAL A 83 4.68 -17.96 1.11
N ASP A 84 3.67 -17.80 0.25
CA ASP A 84 3.86 -17.96 -1.19
C ASP A 84 4.73 -16.84 -1.79
N ALA A 85 4.59 -15.61 -1.31
CA ALA A 85 5.44 -14.48 -1.70
C ALA A 85 6.90 -14.69 -1.25
N MET A 86 7.11 -15.17 -0.01
CA MET A 86 8.44 -15.52 0.51
C MET A 86 9.12 -16.62 -0.33
N ASN A 87 8.35 -17.59 -0.82
CA ASN A 87 8.83 -18.69 -1.66
C ASN A 87 8.92 -18.33 -3.16
N GLY A 88 8.64 -17.08 -3.55
CA GLY A 88 8.70 -16.64 -4.94
C GLY A 88 7.64 -17.28 -5.85
N LYS A 89 6.56 -17.82 -5.28
CA LYS A 89 5.41 -18.30 -6.07
C LYS A 89 4.57 -17.11 -6.50
N GLU A 90 4.02 -17.13 -7.71
CA GLU A 90 3.24 -15.99 -8.24
C GLU A 90 1.72 -16.22 -8.27
N GLY A 91 1.24 -17.45 -8.07
CA GLY A 91 -0.19 -17.80 -8.19
C GLY A 91 -1.12 -16.97 -7.28
N TRP A 92 -0.64 -16.60 -6.09
CA TRP A 92 -1.41 -15.78 -5.15
C TRP A 92 -1.76 -14.39 -5.72
N LYS A 93 -0.97 -13.83 -6.65
CA LYS A 93 -1.28 -12.53 -7.27
C LYS A 93 -2.56 -12.60 -8.12
N THR A 94 -2.86 -13.76 -8.71
CA THR A 94 -4.07 -13.96 -9.53
C THR A 94 -5.25 -14.46 -8.70
N ASP A 95 -5.00 -15.30 -7.70
CA ASP A 95 -6.05 -15.96 -6.91
C ASP A 95 -6.89 -14.98 -6.08
N TYR A 96 -6.33 -13.82 -5.73
CA TYR A 96 -6.96 -12.87 -4.82
C TYR A 96 -7.39 -11.55 -5.46
N ASN A 97 -7.44 -11.49 -6.80
CA ASN A 97 -7.96 -10.38 -7.60
C ASN A 97 -7.45 -9.00 -7.15
N PHE A 98 -6.13 -8.83 -7.14
CA PHE A 98 -5.50 -7.56 -6.77
C PHE A 98 -5.70 -6.50 -7.86
N GLN A 99 -5.98 -5.26 -7.43
CA GLN A 99 -6.12 -4.10 -8.27
C GLN A 99 -4.91 -3.18 -8.10
N ARG A 100 -4.37 -2.69 -9.21
CA ARG A 100 -3.24 -1.74 -9.19
C ARG A 100 -3.68 -0.48 -8.44
N GLY A 101 -2.97 -0.15 -7.37
CA GLY A 101 -3.17 1.11 -6.66
C GLY A 101 -2.53 2.22 -7.47
N GLU A 102 -3.35 3.14 -7.99
CA GLU A 102 -2.83 4.37 -8.58
C GLU A 102 -2.26 5.26 -7.47
N ASP A 103 -0.93 5.36 -7.42
CA ASP A 103 -0.26 6.48 -6.75
C ASP A 103 -0.88 7.76 -7.27
N GLY A 104 -1.57 8.51 -6.40
CA GLY A 104 -2.55 9.53 -6.77
C GLY A 104 -2.13 10.42 -7.95
N GLY A 105 -2.85 10.31 -9.06
CA GLY A 105 -2.50 11.01 -10.28
C GLY A 105 -3.45 10.83 -11.47
N GLY A 106 -4.76 11.00 -11.26
CA GLY A 106 -5.66 11.48 -12.31
C GLY A 106 -6.26 10.44 -13.26
N ASP A 107 -7.58 10.56 -13.40
CA ASP A 107 -8.42 10.01 -14.48
C ASP A 107 -8.54 8.49 -14.53
N ALA A 108 -9.56 7.99 -13.81
CA ALA A 108 -10.22 6.75 -14.17
C ALA A 108 -10.79 6.90 -15.59
N ALA A 109 -9.96 6.63 -16.60
CA ALA A 109 -10.36 6.52 -17.99
C ALA A 109 -11.31 5.32 -18.10
N GLN A 110 -12.61 5.60 -17.96
CA GLN A 110 -13.63 4.68 -18.44
C GLN A 110 -13.39 4.46 -19.95
N PRO A 111 -13.40 3.22 -20.45
CA PRO A 111 -13.46 2.99 -21.88
C PRO A 111 -14.87 3.34 -22.35
N ARG A 112 -15.11 4.63 -22.64
CA ARG A 112 -16.34 5.08 -23.30
C ARG A 112 -16.03 5.42 -24.74
N GLU A 113 -16.34 4.43 -25.57
CA GLU A 113 -16.81 4.51 -26.96
C GLU A 113 -16.64 5.85 -27.68
N SER A 114 -15.89 5.78 -28.76
CA SER A 114 -15.77 6.77 -29.82
C SER A 114 -17.11 7.43 -30.16
N ARG A 115 -17.24 8.71 -29.84
CA ARG A 115 -18.18 9.60 -30.52
C ARG A 115 -17.44 10.84 -31.01
N ILE A 116 -16.84 10.67 -32.19
CA ILE A 116 -16.35 11.76 -33.03
C ILE A 116 -17.55 12.65 -33.37
N ARG A 117 -17.59 13.88 -32.84
CA ARG A 117 -18.45 14.95 -33.37
C ARG A 117 -17.94 16.34 -32.99
N GLY A 118 -17.13 16.90 -33.90
CA GLY A 118 -17.29 18.25 -34.47
C GLY A 118 -17.18 19.52 -33.60
N MET A 119 -16.54 20.53 -34.20
CA MET A 119 -16.56 21.98 -33.94
C MET A 119 -15.65 22.48 -32.80
N ALA A 120 -14.51 23.12 -33.09
CA ALA A 120 -14.25 24.43 -33.73
C ALA A 120 -14.45 25.64 -32.78
N GLY A 121 -13.36 26.38 -32.53
CA GLY A 121 -13.40 27.82 -32.31
C GLY A 121 -12.64 28.40 -31.10
N ALA A 122 -11.52 29.08 -31.39
CA ALA A 122 -10.99 30.33 -30.76
C ALA A 122 -10.64 30.36 -29.26
N ALA A 123 -9.82 31.27 -28.71
CA ALA A 123 -8.63 32.07 -29.06
C ALA A 123 -8.35 32.94 -27.80
N GLY A 124 -7.10 33.36 -27.57
CA GLY A 124 -6.72 34.45 -26.64
C GLY A 124 -6.02 33.97 -25.36
N ASP A 125 -4.69 34.07 -25.23
CA ASP A 125 -3.88 35.28 -24.95
C ASP A 125 -3.95 35.74 -23.48
N ALA A 126 -2.82 35.66 -22.76
CA ALA A 126 -2.29 36.73 -21.91
C ALA A 126 -1.07 36.24 -21.11
N SER A 127 0.11 36.69 -21.53
CA SER A 127 1.35 36.64 -20.74
C SER A 127 1.28 37.63 -19.56
N LYS A 128 1.90 37.30 -18.41
CA LYS A 128 2.64 38.28 -17.58
C LYS A 128 3.60 37.61 -16.59
N ARG A 129 4.80 38.20 -16.53
CA ARG A 129 6.01 37.83 -15.81
C ARG A 129 6.10 38.45 -14.41
N PHE A 130 7.11 37.99 -13.66
CA PHE A 130 7.80 38.56 -12.48
C PHE A 130 7.07 38.38 -11.13
N GLY A 131 7.71 38.04 -10.02
CA GLY A 131 9.12 37.87 -9.69
C GLY A 131 9.28 37.68 -8.17
N SER A 132 10.42 37.10 -7.78
CA SER A 132 11.15 37.27 -6.50
C SER A 132 10.51 36.87 -5.15
N GLN A 133 11.25 35.98 -4.45
CA GLN A 133 11.69 36.09 -3.03
C GLN A 133 10.58 36.06 -1.96
N MET A 134 10.71 35.42 -0.79
CA MET A 134 11.75 34.67 -0.09
C MET A 134 11.09 34.15 1.20
N VAL A 135 11.67 33.08 1.78
CA VAL A 135 11.80 32.85 3.23
C VAL A 135 10.53 32.57 4.04
N GLY A 136 10.49 31.35 4.61
CA GLY A 136 9.58 30.99 5.69
C GLY A 136 9.81 29.56 6.17
N GLU A 137 10.87 29.37 6.94
CA GLU A 137 10.95 28.39 8.04
C GLU A 137 10.56 26.93 7.75
N ALA A 138 11.47 26.20 7.09
CA ALA A 138 11.54 24.76 7.23
C ALA A 138 12.34 24.40 8.50
N ARG A 139 11.71 24.53 9.66
CA ARG A 139 12.15 23.85 10.89
C ARG A 139 10.97 23.25 11.62
N ARG A 140 10.22 22.39 10.92
CA ARG A 140 9.39 21.37 11.56
C ARG A 140 10.23 20.11 11.70
N GLU A 141 10.83 20.01 12.87
CA GLU A 141 10.78 18.82 13.71
C GLU A 141 10.59 17.51 12.93
N VAL A 142 11.73 16.90 12.62
CA VAL A 142 11.84 15.46 12.39
C VAL A 142 11.47 14.78 13.70
N SER A 143 10.17 14.57 13.89
CA SER A 143 9.62 13.77 14.98
C SER A 143 8.82 12.64 14.36
N SER A 144 9.24 11.43 14.73
CA SER A 144 8.58 10.14 14.49
C SER A 144 8.89 9.45 13.16
N GLU A 145 10.19 9.19 13.02
CA GLU A 145 10.86 8.11 12.30
C GLU A 145 10.47 6.70 12.82
N ALA A 146 9.17 6.42 12.98
CA ALA A 146 8.68 5.09 13.38
C ALA A 146 7.54 4.67 12.45
N SER A 147 7.76 3.58 11.71
CA SER A 147 6.91 3.02 10.65
C SER A 147 7.11 3.65 9.26
N TYR A 148 8.32 3.47 8.71
CA TYR A 148 8.65 3.77 7.31
C TYR A 148 8.14 2.71 6.32
N GLY A 149 7.60 1.58 6.79
CA GLY A 149 7.19 0.46 5.93
C GLY A 149 5.73 0.47 5.46
N VAL A 150 4.87 1.37 5.96
CA VAL A 150 3.42 1.29 5.69
C VAL A 150 3.00 2.24 4.58
N SER A 151 2.42 1.69 3.52
CA SER A 151 1.89 2.50 2.41
C SER A 151 0.85 3.53 2.90
N ARG A 152 0.71 4.62 2.13
CA ARG A 152 -0.29 5.66 2.40
C ARG A 152 -1.71 5.08 2.44
N VAL A 153 -1.98 4.05 1.63
CA VAL A 153 -3.27 3.38 1.52
C VAL A 153 -3.60 2.64 2.81
N ILE A 154 -2.67 1.84 3.33
CA ILE A 154 -2.89 1.14 4.60
C ILE A 154 -3.06 2.15 5.75
N ARG A 155 -2.25 3.22 5.79
CA ARG A 155 -2.43 4.28 6.78
C ARG A 155 -3.81 4.95 6.70
N GLN A 156 -4.33 5.21 5.49
CA GLN A 156 -5.68 5.74 5.32
C GLN A 156 -6.76 4.72 5.73
N PHE A 157 -6.57 3.45 5.41
CA PHE A 157 -7.50 2.38 5.76
C PHE A 157 -7.61 2.20 7.28
N ILE A 158 -6.48 2.08 7.98
CA ILE A 158 -6.42 2.03 9.45
C ILE A 158 -7.13 3.27 10.03
N ARG A 159 -6.77 4.48 9.59
CA ARG A 159 -7.44 5.70 10.05
C ARG A 159 -8.96 5.69 9.81
N SER A 160 -9.44 5.13 8.70
CA SER A 160 -10.87 5.04 8.43
C SER A 160 -11.58 4.05 9.36
N LEU A 161 -10.95 2.93 9.70
CA LEU A 161 -11.52 1.92 10.59
C LEU A 161 -11.61 2.41 12.05
N PHE A 162 -10.61 3.16 12.51
CA PHE A 162 -10.53 3.58 13.91
C PHE A 162 -11.10 4.97 14.20
N ARG A 163 -11.47 5.77 13.19
CA ARG A 163 -12.06 7.11 13.37
C ARG A 163 -13.59 7.12 13.48
N GLY A 164 -14.23 5.96 13.31
CA GLY A 164 -15.70 5.79 13.40
C GLY A 164 -16.20 5.24 14.73
N ARG A 165 -15.39 5.28 15.80
CA ARG A 165 -15.71 4.68 17.10
C ARG A 165 -15.65 5.70 18.22
#